data_AF-G2WTF2-F1
#
_entry.id   AF-G2WTF2-F1
#
_cell.length_a   1.000
_cell.length_b   1.000
_cell.length_c   1.000
_cell.angle_alpha   90.00
_cell.angle_beta   90.00
_cell.angle_gamma   90.00
#
_symmetry.space_group_name_H-M   'P 1'
#
loop_
_entity.id
_entity.type
_entity.pdbx_description
1 polymer ?
#
loop_
_entity_poly.entity_id
_entity_poly.type
_entity_poly.pdbx_seq_one_letter_code
_entity_poly.pdbx_strand_id
1 'polypeptide(L)'
;MGSAQQNDPVIIGFPPASDAERLDFVNGLVDVVNKAYAETEREMFVTGYQRTTPTEVADLIRTGQLVTATRDPTGEPVGCVSLKAMSPTRSAFGMLALGATYQGSGLGRKLIQFVEEHSRVQGCEVMQLELLVPTTWEHPFKTRMNAWYSKLGYQLVKVGQFDKDYPALAPLLSGPADYRISEKSLV
;
A
#
# COMPACT_ATOMS: atom_id res chain seq x y z
N MET A 1 -16.09 21.37 19.62
CA MET A 1 -14.78 21.23 20.29
C MET A 1 -13.85 20.59 19.28
N GLY A 2 -13.04 21.40 18.59
CA GLY A 2 -12.12 20.92 17.57
C GLY A 2 -10.93 20.24 18.25
N SER A 3 -10.79 18.93 18.06
CA SER A 3 -9.55 18.24 18.33
C SER A 3 -8.49 18.83 17.41
N ALA A 4 -7.50 19.50 18.00
CA ALA A 4 -6.29 19.89 17.31
C ALA A 4 -5.69 18.62 16.67
N GLN A 5 -5.53 18.62 15.35
CA GLN A 5 -4.73 17.62 14.65
C GLN A 5 -3.32 17.72 15.23
N GLN A 6 -2.99 16.78 16.12
CA GLN A 6 -1.66 16.65 16.66
C GLN A 6 -0.77 16.22 15.50
N ASN A 7 -0.05 17.19 14.92
CA ASN A 7 0.98 16.95 13.91
C ASN A 7 2.18 16.29 14.59
N ASP A 8 1.99 15.05 15.04
CA ASP A 8 3.11 14.23 15.48
C ASP A 8 4.10 14.12 14.31
N PRO A 9 5.37 14.49 14.49
CA PRO A 9 6.35 14.35 13.43
C PRO A 9 6.49 12.87 13.10
N VAL A 10 6.15 12.50 11.87
CA VAL A 10 6.31 11.14 11.36
C VAL A 10 7.55 11.11 10.47
N ILE A 11 8.39 10.11 10.70
CA ILE A 11 9.59 9.85 9.90
C ILE A 11 9.23 8.81 8.84
N ILE A 12 9.54 9.11 7.58
CA ILE A 12 9.30 8.21 6.44
C ILE A 12 10.66 7.76 5.90
N GLY A 13 10.82 6.45 5.72
CA GLY A 13 12.05 5.90 5.16
C GLY A 13 11.99 4.39 4.97
N PHE A 14 13.07 3.86 4.38
CA PHE A 14 13.32 2.43 4.42
C PHE A 14 13.88 2.07 5.80
N PRO A 15 13.24 1.18 6.56
CA PRO A 15 13.82 0.68 7.80
C PRO A 15 15.10 -0.11 7.49
N PRO A 16 16.10 -0.09 8.38
CA PRO A 16 17.27 -0.97 8.28
C PRO A 16 16.85 -2.45 8.17
N ALA A 17 17.60 -3.25 7.42
CA ALA A 17 17.30 -4.69 7.27
C ALA A 17 17.27 -5.43 8.62
N SER A 18 17.99 -4.96 9.64
CA SER A 18 17.96 -5.49 11.00
C SER A 18 16.61 -5.35 11.69
N ASP A 19 15.77 -4.40 11.27
CA ASP A 19 14.42 -4.24 11.82
C ASP A 19 13.49 -5.39 11.42
N ALA A 20 13.85 -6.20 10.42
CA ALA A 20 13.13 -7.43 10.10
C ALA A 20 13.18 -8.48 11.23
N GLU A 21 14.15 -8.39 12.13
CA GLU A 21 14.29 -9.28 13.29
C GLU A 21 13.62 -8.71 14.56
N ARG A 22 13.14 -7.47 14.51
CA ARG A 22 12.43 -6.81 15.62
C ARG A 22 10.96 -7.21 15.60
N LEU A 23 10.61 -8.22 16.39
CA LEU A 23 9.27 -8.79 16.42
C LEU A 23 8.17 -7.77 16.75
N ASP A 24 8.43 -6.84 17.65
CA ASP A 24 7.50 -5.76 18.01
C ASP A 24 7.20 -4.84 16.81
N PHE A 25 8.25 -4.43 16.09
CA PHE A 25 8.13 -3.58 14.91
C PHE A 25 7.42 -4.30 13.75
N VAL A 26 7.82 -5.53 13.44
CA VAL A 26 7.19 -6.35 12.39
C VAL A 26 5.73 -6.60 12.72
N ASN A 27 5.41 -7.02 13.94
CA ASN A 27 4.02 -7.25 14.34
C ASN A 27 3.20 -5.96 14.32
N GLY A 28 3.77 -4.81 14.70
CA GLY A 28 3.11 -3.51 14.57
C GLY A 28 2.72 -3.18 13.12
N LEU A 29 3.61 -3.42 12.16
CA LEU A 29 3.32 -3.25 10.74
C LEU A 29 2.23 -4.20 10.25
N VAL A 30 2.32 -5.49 10.61
CA VAL A 30 1.31 -6.51 10.28
C VAL A 30 -0.06 -6.08 10.79
N ASP A 31 -0.12 -5.58 12.02
CA ASP A 31 -1.33 -5.08 12.65
C ASP A 31 -1.92 -3.89 11.88
N VAL A 32 -1.10 -2.89 11.53
CA VAL A 32 -1.53 -1.72 10.75
C VAL A 32 -2.09 -2.15 9.38
N VAL A 33 -1.37 -3.02 8.66
CA VAL A 33 -1.77 -3.50 7.34
C VAL A 33 -3.07 -4.30 7.44
N ASN A 34 -3.12 -5.33 8.28
CA ASN A 34 -4.27 -6.22 8.35
C ASN A 34 -5.52 -5.50 8.89
N LYS A 35 -5.39 -4.57 9.84
CA LYS A 35 -6.53 -3.73 10.29
C LYS A 35 -7.06 -2.85 9.15
N ALA A 36 -6.18 -2.13 8.45
CA ALA A 36 -6.59 -1.25 7.35
C ALA A 36 -7.29 -2.02 6.22
N TYR A 37 -6.78 -3.21 5.87
CA TYR A 37 -7.37 -4.04 4.81
C TYR A 37 -8.65 -4.76 5.26
N ALA A 38 -8.75 -5.20 6.52
CA ALA A 38 -9.98 -5.80 7.07
C ALA A 38 -11.13 -4.80 7.22
N GLU A 39 -10.84 -3.50 7.23
CA GLU A 39 -11.84 -2.42 7.18
C GLU A 39 -12.26 -2.08 5.76
N THR A 40 -11.31 -2.09 4.82
CA THR A 40 -11.51 -1.53 3.48
C THR A 40 -11.84 -2.55 2.40
N GLU A 41 -11.55 -3.84 2.63
CA GLU A 41 -11.72 -4.92 1.66
C GLU A 41 -12.48 -6.14 2.23
N ARG A 42 -13.13 -6.01 3.39
CA ARG A 42 -13.85 -7.10 4.08
C ARG A 42 -14.82 -7.86 3.18
N GLU A 43 -15.56 -7.15 2.36
CA GLU A 43 -16.59 -7.71 1.49
C GLU A 43 -16.01 -8.31 0.20
N MET A 44 -14.72 -8.05 -0.08
CA MET A 44 -14.04 -8.52 -1.28
C MET A 44 -13.35 -9.87 -1.09
N PHE A 45 -12.92 -10.19 0.13
CA PHE A 45 -12.20 -11.41 0.45
C PHE A 45 -13.00 -12.32 1.39
N VAL A 46 -12.69 -13.61 1.35
CA VAL A 46 -13.29 -14.60 2.24
C VAL A 46 -12.98 -14.29 3.71
N THR A 47 -13.88 -14.69 4.61
CA THR A 47 -13.71 -14.46 6.05
C THR A 47 -12.41 -15.08 6.56
N GLY A 48 -11.66 -14.32 7.36
CA GLY A 48 -10.38 -14.75 7.93
C GLY A 48 -9.17 -14.49 7.04
N TYR A 49 -9.35 -13.96 5.82
CA TYR A 49 -8.23 -13.54 4.99
C TYR A 49 -7.40 -12.45 5.67
N GLN A 50 -6.09 -12.63 5.69
CA GLN A 50 -5.12 -11.64 6.11
C GLN A 50 -4.36 -11.12 4.89
N ARG A 51 -4.18 -9.80 4.83
CA ARG A 51 -3.49 -9.16 3.70
C ARG A 51 -2.00 -9.49 3.68
N THR A 52 -1.41 -9.67 4.85
CA THR A 52 0.02 -9.98 5.00
C THR A 52 0.30 -10.76 6.28
N THR A 53 1.52 -11.27 6.38
CA THR A 53 2.02 -12.06 7.51
C THR A 53 3.32 -11.46 8.06
N PRO A 54 3.73 -11.78 9.30
CA PRO A 54 5.02 -11.35 9.84
C PRO A 54 6.20 -11.74 8.94
N THR A 55 6.17 -12.94 8.35
CA THR A 55 7.20 -13.41 7.42
C THR A 55 7.28 -12.53 6.18
N GLU A 56 6.14 -12.24 5.55
CA GLU A 56 6.10 -11.38 4.35
C GLU A 56 6.57 -9.95 4.64
N VAL A 57 6.14 -9.36 5.76
CA VAL A 57 6.60 -8.03 6.19
C VAL A 57 8.10 -8.02 6.46
N ALA A 58 8.61 -9.01 7.19
CA ALA A 58 10.04 -9.12 7.46
C ALA A 58 10.86 -9.27 6.16
N ASP A 59 10.38 -10.06 5.20
CA ASP A 59 11.05 -10.23 3.91
C ASP A 59 11.04 -8.96 3.07
N LEU A 60 9.92 -8.21 3.05
CA LEU A 60 9.87 -6.90 2.39
C LEU A 60 10.84 -5.90 3.03
N ILE A 61 11.04 -5.94 4.35
CA ILE A 61 12.07 -5.13 5.02
C ILE A 61 13.48 -5.57 4.60
N ARG A 62 13.80 -6.87 4.68
CA ARG A 62 15.14 -7.41 4.33
C ARG A 62 15.54 -7.06 2.91
N THR A 63 14.58 -7.08 1.99
CA THR A 63 14.80 -6.80 0.57
C THR A 63 14.75 -5.32 0.21
N GLY A 64 14.51 -4.43 1.18
CA GLY A 64 14.39 -2.99 0.94
C GLY A 64 13.16 -2.61 0.12
N GLN A 65 12.10 -3.41 0.18
CA GLN A 65 10.85 -3.23 -0.57
C GLN A 65 9.70 -2.66 0.27
N LEU A 66 9.96 -2.28 1.52
CA LEU A 66 8.98 -1.64 2.39
C LEU A 66 9.47 -0.28 2.86
N VAL A 67 8.68 0.76 2.58
CA VAL A 67 8.84 2.08 3.19
C VAL A 67 7.88 2.16 4.36
N THR A 68 8.37 2.62 5.51
CA THR A 68 7.60 2.75 6.74
C THR A 68 7.44 4.21 7.14
N ALA A 69 6.39 4.47 7.90
CA ALA A 69 6.14 5.71 8.61
C ALA A 69 6.17 5.40 10.12
N THR A 70 7.02 6.07 10.89
CA THR A 70 7.17 5.85 12.34
C THR A 70 7.07 7.17 13.11
N ARG A 71 6.64 7.14 14.38
CA ARG A 71 6.58 8.35 15.24
C ARG A 71 7.96 8.84 15.68
N ASP A 72 8.93 7.93 15.76
CA ASP A 72 10.34 8.23 16.03
C ASP A 72 11.22 7.14 15.37
N PRO A 73 12.56 7.31 15.28
CA PRO A 73 13.44 6.38 14.58
C PRO A 73 13.41 4.95 15.11
N THR A 74 13.06 4.76 16.38
CA THR A 74 12.94 3.46 17.04
C THR A 74 11.48 3.04 17.25
N GLY A 75 10.55 3.92 16.89
CA GLY A 75 9.19 3.94 17.41
C GLY A 75 8.23 3.04 16.66
N GLU A 76 7.00 3.07 17.16
CA GLU A 76 5.89 2.31 16.60
C GLU A 76 5.62 2.69 15.13
N PRO A 77 5.49 1.71 14.22
CA PRO A 77 5.10 1.96 12.85
C PRO A 77 3.63 2.35 12.79
N VAL A 78 3.34 3.45 12.10
CA VAL A 78 1.98 4.01 11.95
C VAL A 78 1.46 3.92 10.52
N GLY A 79 2.28 3.43 9.59
CA GLY A 79 1.89 3.20 8.21
C GLY A 79 3.05 2.65 7.37
N CYS A 80 2.72 2.16 6.19
CA CYS A 80 3.71 1.67 5.23
C CYS A 80 3.20 1.75 3.79
N VAL A 81 4.15 1.60 2.86
CA VAL A 81 3.91 1.34 1.45
C VAL A 81 4.99 0.40 0.94
N SER A 82 4.61 -0.64 0.20
CA SER A 82 5.57 -1.51 -0.48
C SER A 82 5.97 -0.89 -1.82
N LEU A 83 7.23 -1.06 -2.21
CA LEU A 83 7.80 -0.60 -3.48
C LEU A 83 8.54 -1.76 -4.15
N LYS A 84 8.21 -2.03 -5.41
CA LYS A 84 8.82 -3.10 -6.21
C LYS A 84 9.35 -2.53 -7.52
N ALA A 85 10.62 -2.81 -7.82
CA ALA A 85 11.15 -2.59 -9.16
C ALA A 85 10.53 -3.62 -10.12
N MET A 86 9.91 -3.15 -11.20
CA MET A 86 9.34 -4.02 -12.24
C MET A 86 10.27 -4.18 -13.44
N SER A 87 11.01 -3.12 -13.75
CA SER A 87 12.02 -3.06 -14.81
C SER A 87 12.99 -1.89 -14.51
N PRO A 88 14.09 -1.71 -15.25
CA PRO A 88 15.00 -0.60 -15.03
C PRO A 88 14.34 0.80 -15.08
N THR A 89 13.24 0.96 -15.81
CA THR A 89 12.53 2.25 -15.97
C THR A 89 11.17 2.30 -15.28
N ARG A 90 10.79 1.25 -14.53
CA ARG A 90 9.45 1.14 -13.95
C ARG A 90 9.46 0.53 -12.55
N SER A 91 8.77 1.19 -11.65
CA SER A 91 8.44 0.68 -10.31
C SER A 91 6.94 0.58 -10.11
N ALA A 92 6.51 -0.27 -9.19
CA ALA A 92 5.14 -0.32 -8.70
C ALA A 92 5.12 -0.18 -7.19
N PHE A 93 4.15 0.59 -6.69
CA PHE A 93 3.83 0.57 -5.26
C PHE A 93 2.54 -0.20 -4.99
N GLY A 94 2.43 -0.71 -3.77
CA GLY A 94 1.24 -1.41 -3.28
C GLY A 94 1.26 -1.47 -1.76
N MET A 95 0.29 -2.17 -1.16
CA MET A 95 0.22 -2.34 0.31
C MET A 95 0.33 -0.99 1.05
N LEU A 96 -0.39 0.02 0.57
CA LEU A 96 -0.48 1.31 1.25
C LEU A 96 -1.45 1.20 2.43
N ALA A 97 -0.93 1.22 3.65
CA ALA A 97 -1.71 1.08 4.87
C ALA A 97 -1.32 2.14 5.90
N LEU A 98 -2.30 2.66 6.62
CA LEU A 98 -2.12 3.68 7.67
C LEU A 98 -2.97 3.31 8.89
N GLY A 99 -2.43 3.58 10.08
CA GLY A 99 -3.22 3.54 11.32
C GLY A 99 -4.40 4.53 11.26
N ALA A 100 -5.51 4.17 11.88
CA ALA A 100 -6.78 4.90 11.77
C ALA A 100 -6.66 6.40 12.12
N THR A 101 -5.86 6.73 13.14
CA THR A 101 -5.61 8.12 13.58
C THR A 101 -4.83 8.97 12.57
N TYR A 102 -4.14 8.32 11.61
CA TYR A 102 -3.36 8.98 10.57
C TYR A 102 -4.08 9.03 9.21
N GLN A 103 -5.26 8.43 9.08
CA GLN A 103 -6.08 8.57 7.89
C GLN A 103 -6.60 10.01 7.76
N GLY A 104 -6.65 10.54 6.54
CA GLY A 104 -7.06 11.93 6.30
C GLY A 104 -6.05 13.01 6.74
N SER A 105 -4.93 12.64 7.37
CA SER A 105 -3.85 13.58 7.79
C SER A 105 -2.94 14.03 6.64
N GLY A 106 -3.04 13.40 5.47
CA GLY A 106 -2.11 13.56 4.35
C GLY A 106 -0.91 12.62 4.37
N LEU A 107 -0.74 11.77 5.40
CA LEU A 107 0.38 10.82 5.49
C LEU A 107 0.45 9.86 4.28
N GLY A 108 -0.68 9.35 3.79
CA GLY A 108 -0.69 8.48 2.62
C GLY A 108 -0.15 9.14 1.35
N ARG A 109 -0.42 10.45 1.17
CA ARG A 109 0.16 11.24 0.09
C ARG A 109 1.69 11.37 0.26
N LYS A 110 2.16 11.60 1.48
CA LYS A 110 3.61 11.70 1.77
C LYS A 110 4.34 10.39 1.50
N LEU A 111 3.75 9.24 1.84
CA LEU A 111 4.30 7.92 1.52
C LEU A 111 4.41 7.69 0.00
N ILE A 112 3.37 8.03 -0.76
CA ILE A 112 3.39 7.93 -2.24
C ILE A 112 4.47 8.85 -2.82
N GLN A 113 4.54 10.11 -2.37
CA GLN A 113 5.56 11.06 -2.82
C GLN A 113 6.97 10.56 -2.54
N PHE A 114 7.20 9.92 -1.39
CA PHE A 114 8.48 9.33 -1.05
C PHE A 114 8.88 8.21 -2.03
N VAL A 115 7.98 7.28 -2.34
CA VAL A 115 8.31 6.18 -3.27
C VAL A 115 8.40 6.64 -4.73
N GLU A 116 7.63 7.65 -5.13
CA GLU A 116 7.75 8.31 -6.44
C GLU A 116 9.13 8.94 -6.59
N GLU A 117 9.55 9.75 -5.62
CA GLU A 117 10.85 10.42 -5.63
C GLU A 117 12.01 9.43 -5.56
N HIS A 118 11.91 8.42 -4.67
CA HIS A 118 12.91 7.37 -4.60
C HIS A 118 13.07 6.66 -5.95
N SER A 119 11.97 6.29 -6.60
CA SER A 119 12.02 5.62 -7.91
C SER A 119 12.61 6.51 -8.99
N ARG A 120 12.26 7.81 -9.00
CA ARG A 120 12.80 8.80 -9.93
C ARG A 120 14.32 8.93 -9.79
N VAL A 121 14.83 8.98 -8.55
CA VAL A 121 16.27 9.04 -8.26
C VAL A 121 16.99 7.77 -8.73
N GLN A 122 16.32 6.61 -8.71
CA GLN A 122 16.85 5.36 -9.27
C GLN A 122 16.73 5.26 -10.80
N GLY A 123 16.29 6.32 -11.49
CA GLY A 123 16.15 6.35 -12.95
C GLY A 123 14.85 5.76 -13.48
N CYS A 124 13.87 5.47 -12.61
CA CYS A 124 12.55 5.07 -13.08
C CYS A 124 11.79 6.26 -13.69
N GLU A 125 11.13 6.00 -14.81
CA GLU A 125 10.33 6.97 -15.55
C GLU A 125 8.84 6.81 -15.25
N VAL A 126 8.42 5.61 -14.80
CA VAL A 126 7.02 5.28 -14.56
C VAL A 126 6.82 4.69 -13.17
N MET A 127 5.82 5.20 -12.46
CA MET A 127 5.25 4.58 -11.27
C MET A 127 3.91 3.93 -11.60
N GLN A 128 3.74 2.67 -11.21
CA GLN A 128 2.54 1.88 -11.40
C GLN A 128 1.84 1.60 -10.06
N LEU A 129 0.52 1.49 -10.08
CA LEU A 129 -0.25 0.84 -9.01
C LEU A 129 -1.26 -0.12 -9.61
N GLU A 130 -1.54 -1.20 -8.88
CA GLU A 130 -2.61 -2.14 -9.21
C GLU A 130 -3.72 -2.03 -8.17
N LEU A 131 -4.97 -1.95 -8.65
CA LEU A 131 -6.15 -1.93 -7.82
C LEU A 131 -7.14 -3.02 -8.19
N LEU A 132 -7.40 -3.92 -7.24
CA LEU A 132 -8.49 -4.89 -7.32
C LEU A 132 -9.85 -4.21 -7.10
N VAL A 133 -10.83 -4.51 -7.95
CA VAL A 133 -12.20 -4.00 -7.88
C VAL A 133 -13.22 -5.11 -8.17
N PRO A 134 -14.34 -5.19 -7.44
CA PRO A 134 -15.42 -6.11 -7.77
C PRO A 134 -16.08 -5.71 -9.09
N THR A 135 -16.57 -6.71 -9.84
CA THR A 135 -17.23 -6.50 -11.15
C THR A 135 -18.76 -6.44 -11.06
N THR A 136 -19.35 -7.00 -10.00
CA THR A 136 -20.80 -7.15 -9.84
C THR A 136 -21.46 -6.02 -9.05
N TRP A 137 -20.68 -5.12 -8.45
CA TRP A 137 -21.15 -3.99 -7.67
C TRP A 137 -20.07 -2.90 -7.59
N GLU A 138 -20.48 -1.68 -7.26
CA GLU A 138 -19.55 -0.58 -7.06
C GLU A 138 -19.10 -0.51 -5.59
N HIS A 139 -17.81 -0.73 -5.33
CA HIS A 139 -17.26 -0.64 -3.98
C HIS A 139 -16.92 0.82 -3.61
N PRO A 140 -17.62 1.46 -2.65
CA PRO A 140 -17.49 2.90 -2.41
C PRO A 140 -16.06 3.34 -2.04
N PHE A 141 -15.35 2.53 -1.24
CA PHE A 141 -13.95 2.79 -0.94
C PHE A 141 -13.05 2.76 -2.18
N LYS A 142 -13.22 1.78 -3.08
CA LYS A 142 -12.44 1.66 -4.32
C LYS A 142 -12.75 2.81 -5.29
N THR A 143 -14.00 3.27 -5.36
CA THR A 143 -14.36 4.47 -6.11
C THR A 143 -13.64 5.70 -5.58
N ARG A 144 -13.67 5.94 -4.26
CA ARG A 144 -12.95 7.05 -3.64
C ARG A 144 -11.44 6.95 -3.86
N MET A 145 -10.88 5.75 -3.76
CA MET A 145 -9.45 5.52 -3.92
C MET A 145 -8.99 5.72 -5.37
N ASN A 146 -9.78 5.26 -6.36
CA ASN A 146 -9.55 5.57 -7.78
C ASN A 146 -9.54 7.09 -8.02
N ALA A 147 -10.57 7.80 -7.55
CA ALA A 147 -10.66 9.25 -7.70
C ALA A 147 -9.48 9.98 -7.03
N TRP A 148 -8.99 9.46 -5.91
CA TRP A 148 -7.81 9.98 -5.22
C TRP A 148 -6.53 9.76 -6.03
N TYR A 149 -6.28 8.55 -6.54
CA TYR A 149 -5.12 8.27 -7.40
C TYR A 149 -5.13 9.09 -8.69
N SER A 150 -6.29 9.27 -9.32
CA SER A 150 -6.41 10.15 -10.50
C SER A 150 -6.01 11.59 -10.19
N LYS A 151 -6.39 12.13 -9.02
CA LYS A 151 -5.94 13.46 -8.56
C LYS A 151 -4.43 13.53 -8.27
N LEU A 152 -3.77 12.40 -8.00
CA LEU A 152 -2.32 12.31 -7.85
C LEU A 152 -1.57 12.17 -9.18
N GLY A 153 -2.30 12.06 -10.30
CA GLY A 153 -1.75 11.98 -11.66
C GLY A 153 -1.76 10.57 -12.26
N TYR A 154 -2.26 9.56 -11.56
CA TYR A 154 -2.31 8.19 -12.09
C TYR A 154 -3.45 8.03 -13.09
N GLN A 155 -3.13 7.51 -14.27
CA GLN A 155 -4.07 7.25 -15.35
C GLN A 155 -4.23 5.75 -15.56
N LEU A 156 -5.47 5.29 -15.77
CA LEU A 156 -5.76 3.88 -16.05
C LEU A 156 -5.15 3.48 -17.40
N VAL A 157 -4.34 2.43 -17.42
CA VAL A 157 -3.69 1.91 -18.64
C VAL A 157 -4.10 0.48 -18.97
N LYS A 158 -4.56 -0.31 -17.99
CA LYS A 158 -5.01 -1.68 -18.21
C LYS A 158 -6.12 -2.07 -17.24
N VAL A 159 -7.06 -2.86 -17.75
CA VAL A 159 -7.99 -3.66 -16.94
C VAL A 159 -7.72 -5.12 -17.28
N GLY A 160 -7.50 -5.96 -16.27
CA GLY A 160 -7.23 -7.38 -16.43
C GLY A 160 -8.18 -8.24 -15.60
N GLN A 161 -8.40 -9.47 -16.07
CA GLN A 161 -9.29 -10.44 -15.45
C GLN A 161 -8.53 -11.17 -14.34
N PHE A 162 -8.92 -10.95 -13.09
CA PHE A 162 -8.14 -11.40 -11.94
C PHE A 162 -8.10 -12.94 -11.83
N ASP A 163 -9.22 -13.60 -12.13
CA ASP A 163 -9.34 -15.06 -12.09
C ASP A 163 -8.43 -15.79 -13.10
N LYS A 164 -8.19 -15.16 -14.26
CA LYS A 164 -7.30 -15.70 -15.29
C LYS A 164 -5.83 -15.44 -15.01
N ASP A 165 -5.50 -14.23 -14.58
CA ASP A 165 -4.10 -13.81 -14.41
C ASP A 165 -3.55 -14.23 -13.03
N TYR A 166 -4.41 -14.37 -12.02
CA TYR A 166 -4.06 -14.79 -10.66
C TYR A 166 -4.93 -15.96 -10.17
N PRO A 167 -4.92 -17.12 -10.85
CA PRO A 167 -5.85 -18.22 -10.58
C PRO A 167 -5.68 -18.82 -9.17
N ALA A 168 -4.49 -18.74 -8.58
CA ALA A 168 -4.25 -19.20 -7.21
C ALA A 168 -4.84 -18.28 -6.14
N LEU A 169 -5.04 -16.99 -6.45
CA LEU A 169 -5.60 -16.00 -5.52
C LEU A 169 -7.10 -15.82 -5.70
N ALA A 170 -7.64 -16.16 -6.87
CA ALA A 170 -9.07 -16.03 -7.17
C ALA A 170 -9.99 -16.73 -6.15
N PRO A 171 -9.67 -17.94 -5.60
CA PRO A 171 -10.49 -18.59 -4.58
C PRO A 171 -10.55 -17.83 -3.24
N LEU A 172 -9.70 -16.84 -3.02
CA LEU A 172 -9.71 -16.00 -1.82
C LEU A 172 -10.71 -14.85 -1.92
N LEU A 173 -11.30 -14.62 -3.09
CA LEU A 173 -12.28 -13.57 -3.31
C LEU A 173 -13.70 -14.06 -3.03
N SER A 174 -14.51 -13.17 -2.45
CA SER A 174 -15.95 -13.42 -2.20
C SER A 174 -16.81 -13.34 -3.46
N GLY A 175 -16.24 -12.89 -4.58
CA GLY A 175 -16.92 -12.74 -5.86
C GLY A 175 -15.96 -12.33 -6.99
N PRO A 176 -16.46 -12.23 -8.24
CA PRO A 176 -15.65 -11.90 -9.40
C PRO A 176 -15.09 -10.47 -9.31
N ALA A 177 -13.81 -10.33 -9.63
CA ALA A 177 -13.10 -9.07 -9.60
C ALA A 177 -12.20 -8.90 -10.83
N ASP A 178 -11.97 -7.65 -11.20
CA ASP A 178 -10.92 -7.25 -12.13
C ASP A 178 -9.81 -6.55 -11.34
N TYR A 179 -8.60 -6.56 -11.88
CA TYR A 179 -7.58 -5.61 -11.45
C TYR A 179 -7.41 -4.50 -12.47
N ARG A 180 -7.11 -3.31 -11.97
CA ARG A 180 -6.88 -2.10 -12.75
C ARG A 180 -5.45 -1.64 -12.53
N ILE A 181 -4.69 -1.51 -13.61
CA ILE A 181 -3.35 -0.91 -13.57
C ILE A 181 -3.47 0.56 -13.95
N SER A 182 -2.97 1.42 -13.08
CA SER A 182 -2.80 2.83 -13.36
C SER A 182 -1.33 3.23 -13.28
N GLU A 183 -0.91 4.10 -14.17
CA GLU A 183 0.48 4.56 -14.28
C GLU A 183 0.56 6.09 -14.18
N LYS A 184 1.71 6.58 -13.71
CA LYS A 184 2.07 8.00 -13.64
C LYS A 184 3.49 8.18 -14.15
N SER A 185 3.70 9.20 -15.00
CA SER A 185 5.04 9.67 -15.40
C SER A 185 5.75 10.30 -14.20
N LEU A 186 7.00 9.91 -13.96
CA LEU A 186 7.91 10.49 -12.97
C LEU A 186 8.88 11.51 -13.58
N VAL A 187 8.89 11.62 -14.91
CA VAL A 187 9.66 12.59 -15.71
C VAL A 187 8.78 13.73 -16.21
#